data_AF-A0A7X6UI56-F1
#
_entry.id   AF-A0A7X6UI56-F1
#
_cell.length_a   1.000
_cell.length_b   1.000
_cell.length_c   1.000
_cell.angle_alpha   90.00
_cell.angle_beta   90.00
_cell.angle_gamma   90.00
#
_symmetry.space_group_name_H-M   'P 1'
#
loop_
_entity.id
_entity.type
_entity.pdbx_description
1 polymer ?
#
loop_
_entity_poly.entity_id
_entity_poly.type
_entity_poly.pdbx_seq_one_letter_code
_entity_poly.pdbx_strand_id
1 'polypeptide(L)'
;MKKKNFFSKLNIWLFPLLVIILAAAIYNDNREVFANPDASMYTYLANLRYGNIGYGSETKSQGNNISFDQLEMGDVLVGGYPGCAYGRFSHAAMYIGDGKVIEGYLDSGITINAVEHFRDYSEIALLRVKAPYEVKLAAVDYAKQNEKEMFFPLAFKSGDRIWNCTKIIWQAYMEQGLDLDSVGDIWVAPDSFYQSTWVSIIEERGNY
;
A
#
# COMPACT_ATOMS: atom_id res chain seq x y z
N MET A 1 24.52 37.84 32.64
CA MET A 1 24.87 36.47 32.18
C MET A 1 23.62 35.59 32.20
N LYS A 2 23.06 35.23 31.03
CA LYS A 2 21.96 34.25 30.96
C LYS A 2 22.51 32.86 31.34
N LYS A 3 22.02 32.26 32.42
CA LYS A 3 22.28 30.84 32.74
C LYS A 3 21.86 30.01 31.52
N LYS A 4 22.84 29.45 30.78
CA LYS A 4 22.55 28.46 29.73
C LYS A 4 21.87 27.28 30.44
N ASN A 5 20.58 27.08 30.13
CA ASN A 5 19.69 26.16 30.81
C ASN A 5 20.29 24.73 30.76
N PHE A 6 20.67 24.17 31.90
CA PHE A 6 21.15 22.78 32.02
C PHE A 6 20.18 21.79 31.34
N PHE A 7 18.87 22.07 31.48
CA PHE A 7 17.79 21.33 30.81
C PHE A 7 17.85 21.35 29.28
N SER A 8 18.34 22.43 28.65
CA SER A 8 18.44 22.48 27.18
C SER A 8 19.54 21.56 26.66
N LYS A 9 20.61 21.35 27.41
CA LYS A 9 21.69 20.40 27.05
C LYS A 9 21.28 18.95 27.29
N LEU A 10 20.50 18.68 28.35
CA LEU A 10 19.95 17.36 28.61
C LEU A 10 18.98 16.93 27.49
N ASN A 11 18.12 17.85 27.03
CA ASN A 11 17.17 17.58 25.95
C ASN A 11 17.86 17.28 24.61
N ILE A 12 19.02 17.89 24.33
CA ILE A 12 19.80 17.65 23.10
C ILE A 12 20.32 16.21 23.02
N TRP A 13 20.61 15.56 24.16
CA TRP A 13 21.09 14.17 24.19
C TRP A 13 19.98 13.16 24.47
N LEU A 14 18.97 13.54 25.24
CA LEU A 14 17.84 12.68 25.55
C LEU A 14 17.05 12.32 24.28
N PHE A 15 16.80 13.29 23.40
CA PHE A 15 16.05 13.04 22.16
C PHE A 15 16.72 12.00 21.24
N PRO A 16 17.99 12.15 20.81
CA PRO A 16 18.63 11.15 19.96
C PRO A 16 18.78 9.80 20.67
N LEU A 17 18.98 9.77 21.99
CA LEU A 17 19.01 8.52 22.75
C LEU A 17 17.65 7.79 22.68
N LEU A 18 16.55 8.51 22.89
CA LEU A 18 15.20 7.95 22.78
C LEU A 18 14.91 7.45 21.36
N VAL A 19 15.38 8.18 20.33
CA VAL A 19 15.27 7.74 18.93
C VAL A 19 16.03 6.44 18.69
N ILE A 20 17.27 6.31 19.21
CA ILE A 20 18.06 5.07 19.09
C ILE A 20 17.38 3.91 19.81
N ILE A 21 16.86 4.14 21.02
CA ILE A 21 16.14 3.12 21.79
C ILE A 21 14.88 2.68 21.04
N LEU A 22 14.11 3.62 20.49
CA LEU A 22 12.91 3.33 19.72
C LEU A 22 13.25 2.56 18.43
N ALA A 23 14.28 2.98 17.71
CA ALA A 23 14.74 2.29 16.50
C ALA A 23 15.23 0.86 16.82
N ALA A 24 15.96 0.66 17.92
CA ALA A 24 16.38 -0.65 18.36
C ALA A 24 15.19 -1.53 18.77
N ALA A 25 14.17 -0.97 19.41
CA ALA A 25 12.94 -1.69 19.75
C ALA A 25 12.17 -2.11 18.48
N ILE A 26 11.99 -1.20 17.51
CA ILE A 26 11.34 -1.50 16.22
C ILE A 26 12.11 -2.58 15.46
N TYR A 27 13.44 -2.45 15.38
CA TYR A 27 14.30 -3.46 14.75
C TYR A 27 14.14 -4.82 15.43
N ASN A 28 14.13 -4.84 16.76
CA ASN A 28 14.02 -6.08 17.52
C ASN A 28 12.67 -6.78 17.34
N ASP A 29 11.59 -6.00 17.24
CA ASP A 29 10.23 -6.51 17.05
C ASP A 29 9.98 -7.00 15.61
N ASN A 30 10.72 -6.44 14.64
CA ASN A 30 10.52 -6.70 13.22
C ASN A 30 11.75 -7.31 12.55
N ARG A 31 12.57 -8.07 13.30
CA ARG A 31 13.86 -8.64 12.81
C ARG A 31 13.71 -9.42 11.51
N GLU A 32 12.61 -10.15 11.35
CA GLU A 32 12.32 -10.95 10.16
C GLU A 32 12.17 -10.07 8.92
N VAL A 33 11.47 -8.93 9.04
CA VAL A 33 11.32 -7.95 7.97
C VAL A 33 12.66 -7.32 7.60
N PHE A 34 13.48 -6.95 8.58
CA PHE A 34 14.82 -6.42 8.30
C PHE A 34 15.78 -7.45 7.69
N ALA A 35 15.56 -8.74 7.94
CA ALA A 35 16.32 -9.81 7.32
C ALA A 35 15.78 -10.22 5.93
N ASN A 36 14.57 -9.79 5.57
CA ASN A 36 13.92 -10.12 4.30
C ASN A 36 14.41 -9.18 3.17
N PRO A 37 15.18 -9.67 2.19
CA PRO A 37 15.66 -8.83 1.09
C PRO A 37 14.54 -8.31 0.18
N ASP A 38 13.38 -8.96 0.19
CA ASP A 38 12.22 -8.59 -0.63
C ASP A 38 11.33 -7.52 0.03
N ALA A 39 11.67 -7.10 1.27
CA ALA A 39 10.93 -6.05 1.97
C ALA A 39 10.97 -4.72 1.20
N SER A 40 9.86 -3.98 1.28
CA SER A 40 9.63 -2.73 0.53
C SER A 40 10.69 -1.68 0.79
N MET A 41 11.28 -1.67 1.99
CA MET A 41 12.38 -0.79 2.36
C MET A 41 13.61 -0.99 1.45
N TYR A 42 13.96 -2.23 1.12
CA TYR A 42 15.12 -2.51 0.27
C TYR A 42 14.86 -2.12 -1.19
N THR A 43 13.65 -2.38 -1.70
CA THR A 43 13.20 -1.87 -3.00
C THR A 43 13.29 -0.35 -3.06
N TYR A 44 12.82 0.33 -2.02
CA TYR A 44 12.92 1.79 -1.90
C TYR A 44 14.37 2.28 -1.93
N LEU A 45 15.24 1.71 -1.10
CA LEU A 45 16.67 2.06 -1.07
C LEU A 45 17.37 1.80 -2.41
N ALA A 46 17.04 0.69 -3.07
CA ALA A 46 17.58 0.35 -4.38
C ALA A 46 17.13 1.32 -5.47
N ASN A 47 15.92 1.89 -5.37
CA ASN A 47 15.39 2.86 -6.32
C ASN A 47 15.89 4.28 -6.07
N LEU A 48 16.21 4.64 -4.82
CA LEU A 48 16.80 5.94 -4.49
C LEU A 48 18.08 6.25 -5.27
N ARG A 49 18.89 5.23 -5.58
CA ARG A 49 20.13 5.40 -6.37
C ARG A 49 19.89 5.89 -7.80
N TYR A 50 18.66 5.75 -8.30
CA TYR A 50 18.22 6.23 -9.61
C TYR A 50 17.45 7.56 -9.53
N GLY A 51 17.32 8.14 -8.33
CA GLY A 51 16.54 9.35 -8.11
C GLY A 51 15.03 9.13 -8.06
N ASN A 52 14.57 7.88 -8.04
CA ASN A 52 13.17 7.55 -7.88
C ASN A 52 12.74 7.76 -6.42
N ILE A 53 11.75 8.63 -6.22
CA ILE A 53 11.17 8.93 -4.91
C ILE A 53 9.65 8.97 -5.03
N GLY A 54 8.94 8.49 -4.00
CA GLY A 54 7.48 8.48 -3.98
C GLY A 54 6.85 7.50 -4.98
N TYR A 55 5.69 7.86 -5.50
CA TYR A 55 4.79 6.98 -6.26
C TYR A 55 5.07 6.93 -7.78
N GLY A 56 6.15 7.58 -8.26
CA GLY A 56 6.51 7.62 -9.68
C GLY A 56 6.01 8.87 -10.41
N SER A 57 6.02 8.83 -11.75
CA SER A 57 5.76 9.99 -12.60
C SER A 57 4.53 9.82 -13.49
N GLU A 58 3.43 10.48 -13.11
CA GLU A 58 2.19 10.53 -13.90
C GLU A 58 2.40 11.14 -15.28
N THR A 59 3.25 12.17 -15.38
CA THR A 59 3.54 12.86 -16.65
C THR A 59 4.20 11.97 -17.69
N LYS A 60 4.76 10.82 -17.28
CA LYS A 60 5.33 9.81 -18.17
C LYS A 60 4.34 8.68 -18.48
N SER A 61 3.11 8.77 -17.96
CA SER A 61 2.08 7.80 -18.24
C SER A 61 1.60 7.87 -19.67
N GLN A 62 1.39 6.71 -20.27
CA GLN A 62 0.84 6.56 -21.61
C GLN A 62 -0.59 5.98 -21.60
N GLY A 63 -1.11 5.68 -20.42
CA GLY A 63 -2.32 4.89 -20.23
C GLY A 63 -2.17 3.44 -20.69
N ASN A 64 -3.18 2.60 -20.40
CA ASN A 64 -3.03 1.14 -20.55
C ASN A 64 -4.14 0.39 -21.32
N ASN A 65 -5.20 1.07 -21.76
CA ASN A 65 -6.31 0.50 -22.56
C ASN A 65 -6.92 -0.80 -22.01
N ILE A 66 -6.81 -1.06 -20.70
CA ILE A 66 -7.33 -2.28 -20.09
C ILE A 66 -8.87 -2.31 -20.13
N SER A 67 -9.44 -3.51 -20.25
CA SER A 67 -10.88 -3.74 -20.07
C SER A 67 -11.19 -4.13 -18.63
N PHE A 68 -12.33 -3.66 -18.13
CA PHE A 68 -12.84 -3.98 -16.79
C PHE A 68 -14.02 -4.96 -16.82
N ASP A 69 -14.40 -5.46 -18.00
CA ASP A 69 -15.62 -6.26 -18.20
C ASP A 69 -15.61 -7.59 -17.43
N GLN A 70 -14.43 -8.08 -17.08
CA GLN A 70 -14.26 -9.33 -16.36
C GLN A 70 -14.21 -9.17 -14.84
N LEU A 71 -14.29 -7.94 -14.32
CA LEU A 71 -14.16 -7.70 -12.87
C LEU A 71 -15.38 -8.21 -12.10
N GLU A 72 -15.09 -8.81 -10.96
CA GLU A 72 -16.06 -9.23 -9.95
C GLU A 72 -15.81 -8.50 -8.64
N MET A 73 -16.85 -8.32 -7.83
CA MET A 73 -16.70 -7.72 -6.50
C MET A 73 -15.60 -8.44 -5.70
N GLY A 74 -14.73 -7.63 -5.07
CA GLY A 74 -13.57 -8.06 -4.32
C GLY A 74 -12.30 -8.27 -5.15
N ASP A 75 -12.36 -8.24 -6.49
CA ASP A 75 -11.14 -8.23 -7.30
C ASP A 75 -10.29 -7.00 -6.95
N VAL A 76 -8.97 -7.16 -6.96
CA VAL A 76 -7.99 -6.12 -6.61
C VAL A 76 -7.36 -5.58 -7.88
N LEU A 77 -7.23 -4.27 -7.99
CA LEU A 77 -6.51 -3.60 -9.06
C LEU A 77 -5.23 -3.03 -8.49
N VAL A 78 -4.12 -3.19 -9.20
CA VAL A 78 -2.84 -2.53 -8.88
C VAL A 78 -2.38 -1.71 -10.07
N GLY A 79 -2.07 -0.44 -9.84
CA GLY A 79 -1.70 0.54 -10.86
C GLY A 79 -0.32 1.13 -10.60
N GLY A 80 0.49 1.26 -11.65
CA GLY A 80 1.89 1.68 -11.58
C GLY A 80 2.20 2.88 -12.47
N TYR A 81 2.87 3.88 -11.89
CA TYR A 81 3.56 4.91 -12.66
C TYR A 81 5.06 4.61 -12.78
N PRO A 82 5.70 4.97 -13.91
CA PRO A 82 7.12 4.77 -14.10
C PRO A 82 7.94 5.48 -13.01
N GLY A 83 8.92 4.77 -12.45
CA GLY A 83 9.81 5.31 -11.42
C GLY A 83 9.22 5.33 -10.01
N CYS A 84 8.19 4.52 -9.74
CA CYS A 84 7.74 4.25 -8.38
C CYS A 84 8.92 3.74 -7.53
N ALA A 85 9.09 4.30 -6.32
CA ALA A 85 10.24 3.99 -5.49
C ALA A 85 10.10 2.63 -4.79
N TYR A 86 8.88 2.21 -4.46
CA TYR A 86 8.61 1.05 -3.59
C TYR A 86 8.13 -0.20 -4.34
N GLY A 87 8.19 -0.22 -5.67
CA GLY A 87 7.80 -1.39 -6.46
C GLY A 87 7.43 -1.04 -7.89
N ARG A 88 6.89 -2.03 -8.61
CA ARG A 88 6.31 -1.84 -9.94
C ARG A 88 5.00 -1.04 -9.84
N PHE A 89 4.18 -1.34 -8.84
CA PHE A 89 2.88 -0.74 -8.68
C PHE A 89 2.91 0.35 -7.60
N SER A 90 2.34 1.49 -7.91
CA SER A 90 2.29 2.67 -7.05
C SER A 90 1.01 2.76 -6.23
N HIS A 91 -0.05 2.08 -6.64
CA HIS A 91 -1.38 2.22 -6.06
C HIS A 91 -2.17 0.92 -6.13
N ALA A 92 -3.17 0.77 -5.26
CA ALA A 92 -4.07 -0.37 -5.23
C ALA A 92 -5.50 0.07 -4.90
N ALA A 93 -6.47 -0.65 -5.46
CA ALA A 93 -7.89 -0.47 -5.19
C ALA A 93 -8.63 -1.82 -5.18
N MET A 94 -9.80 -1.88 -4.56
CA MET A 94 -10.67 -3.05 -4.59
C MET A 94 -11.95 -2.74 -5.36
N TYR A 95 -12.30 -3.59 -6.33
CA TYR A 95 -13.54 -3.44 -7.10
C TYR A 95 -14.76 -3.77 -6.23
N ILE A 96 -15.74 -2.87 -6.22
CA ILE A 96 -16.94 -2.98 -5.37
C ILE A 96 -18.24 -3.13 -6.19
N GLY A 97 -18.12 -3.39 -7.49
CA GLY A 97 -19.26 -3.51 -8.41
C GLY A 97 -19.62 -2.19 -9.11
N ASP A 98 -20.52 -2.27 -10.09
CA ASP A 98 -21.07 -1.12 -10.83
C ASP A 98 -20.03 -0.14 -11.40
N GLY A 99 -18.89 -0.65 -11.89
CA GLY A 99 -17.82 0.19 -12.43
C GLY A 99 -17.10 1.03 -11.36
N LYS A 100 -17.15 0.62 -10.09
CA LYS A 100 -16.56 1.38 -8.98
C LYS A 100 -15.53 0.59 -8.21
N VAL A 101 -14.58 1.32 -7.65
CA VAL A 101 -13.57 0.81 -6.73
C VAL A 101 -13.60 1.58 -5.43
N ILE A 102 -13.14 0.95 -4.35
CA ILE A 102 -12.79 1.61 -3.10
C ILE A 102 -11.28 1.60 -2.91
N GLU A 103 -10.74 2.75 -2.53
CA GLU A 103 -9.31 3.00 -2.45
C GLU A 103 -9.01 4.17 -1.51
N GLY A 104 -7.73 4.48 -1.30
CA GLY A 104 -7.32 5.57 -0.43
C GLY A 104 -6.43 6.60 -1.12
N TYR A 105 -6.72 7.89 -0.90
CA TYR A 105 -5.86 9.00 -1.31
C TYR A 105 -5.61 9.98 -0.16
N LEU A 106 -4.50 10.71 -0.25
CA LEU A 106 -4.05 11.65 0.79
C LEU A 106 -5.04 12.80 1.03
N ASP A 107 -5.69 13.28 -0.01
CA ASP A 107 -6.60 14.42 0.01
C ASP A 107 -8.05 14.05 0.34
N SER A 108 -8.48 12.82 0.02
CA SER A 108 -9.87 12.39 0.21
C SER A 108 -10.08 11.31 1.27
N GLY A 109 -9.03 10.72 1.84
CA GLY A 109 -9.17 9.57 2.72
C GLY A 109 -9.50 8.30 1.92
N ILE A 110 -10.14 7.33 2.58
CA ILE A 110 -10.76 6.19 1.90
C ILE A 110 -11.99 6.67 1.14
N THR A 111 -12.05 6.43 -0.17
CA THR A 111 -13.09 6.97 -1.05
C THR A 111 -13.50 5.95 -2.12
N ILE A 112 -14.67 6.18 -2.71
CA ILE A 112 -15.21 5.39 -3.82
C ILE A 112 -15.05 6.21 -5.09
N ASN A 113 -14.42 5.63 -6.11
CA ASN A 113 -14.24 6.25 -7.42
C ASN A 113 -14.68 5.33 -8.54
N ALA A 114 -14.80 5.91 -9.73
CA ALA A 114 -15.01 5.18 -10.97
C ALA A 114 -13.75 4.37 -11.32
N VAL A 115 -13.89 3.09 -11.70
CA VAL A 115 -12.76 2.20 -12.01
C VAL A 115 -11.95 2.70 -13.21
N GLU A 116 -12.56 3.51 -14.07
CA GLU A 116 -12.01 3.99 -15.33
C GLU A 116 -10.70 4.77 -15.18
N HIS A 117 -10.48 5.46 -14.05
CA HIS A 117 -9.25 6.20 -13.81
C HIS A 117 -8.02 5.29 -13.76
N PHE A 118 -8.19 3.98 -13.51
CA PHE A 118 -7.08 3.03 -13.59
C PHE A 118 -6.48 2.91 -15.00
N ARG A 119 -7.16 3.39 -16.04
CA ARG A 119 -6.58 3.48 -17.39
C ARG A 119 -5.49 4.52 -17.50
N ASP A 120 -5.38 5.44 -16.54
CA ASP A 120 -4.39 6.51 -16.53
C ASP A 120 -3.02 6.02 -16.04
N TYR A 121 -2.91 4.83 -15.44
CA TYR A 121 -1.62 4.23 -15.08
C TYR A 121 -0.88 3.69 -16.31
N SER A 122 0.46 3.76 -16.31
CA SER A 122 1.26 3.09 -17.35
C SER A 122 1.14 1.58 -17.25
N GLU A 123 1.19 1.08 -16.02
CA GLU A 123 1.16 -0.34 -15.71
C GLU A 123 -0.08 -0.65 -14.89
N ILE A 124 -0.72 -1.78 -15.19
CA ILE A 124 -1.87 -2.24 -14.42
C ILE A 124 -1.92 -3.76 -14.42
N ALA A 125 -2.36 -4.33 -13.29
CA ALA A 125 -2.84 -5.69 -13.24
C ALA A 125 -4.19 -5.77 -12.52
N LEU A 126 -5.10 -6.56 -13.09
CA LEU A 126 -6.37 -6.94 -12.47
C LEU A 126 -6.19 -8.31 -11.82
N LEU A 127 -6.45 -8.40 -10.52
CA LEU A 127 -6.16 -9.56 -9.69
C LEU A 127 -7.46 -10.15 -9.15
N ARG A 128 -7.73 -11.41 -9.49
CA ARG A 128 -8.82 -12.17 -8.90
C ARG A 128 -8.38 -12.78 -7.59
N VAL A 129 -9.06 -12.46 -6.49
CA VAL A 129 -8.85 -13.16 -5.23
C VAL A 129 -9.50 -14.55 -5.29
N LYS A 130 -8.70 -15.58 -5.01
CA LYS A 130 -9.08 -17.01 -4.97
C LYS A 130 -9.83 -17.29 -3.66
N ALA A 131 -11.01 -16.71 -3.54
CA ALA A 131 -11.89 -16.88 -2.39
C ALA A 131 -13.34 -17.10 -2.85
N PRO A 132 -14.16 -17.77 -2.02
CA PRO A 132 -15.60 -17.82 -2.23
C PRO A 132 -16.21 -16.41 -2.32
N TYR A 133 -17.32 -16.29 -3.04
CA TYR A 133 -17.98 -15.00 -3.29
C TYR A 133 -18.36 -14.27 -1.99
N GLU A 134 -18.81 -15.01 -0.98
CA GLU A 134 -19.18 -14.47 0.33
C GLU A 134 -18.00 -13.83 1.07
N VAL A 135 -16.79 -14.39 0.93
CA VAL A 135 -15.56 -13.83 1.52
C VAL A 135 -15.20 -12.52 0.82
N LYS A 136 -15.28 -12.50 -0.52
CA LYS A 136 -15.05 -11.29 -1.32
C LYS A 136 -16.06 -10.19 -0.97
N LEU A 137 -17.33 -10.55 -0.80
CA LEU A 137 -18.38 -9.61 -0.42
C LEU A 137 -18.17 -9.05 0.99
N ALA A 138 -17.80 -9.88 1.95
CA ALA A 138 -17.51 -9.43 3.31
C ALA A 138 -16.29 -8.49 3.37
N ALA A 139 -15.25 -8.75 2.57
CA ALA A 139 -14.12 -7.83 2.42
C ALA A 139 -14.55 -6.49 1.81
N VAL A 140 -15.39 -6.52 0.76
CA VAL A 140 -15.96 -5.29 0.18
C VAL A 140 -16.78 -4.51 1.20
N ASP A 141 -17.63 -5.17 1.98
CA ASP A 141 -18.44 -4.53 3.00
C ASP A 141 -17.57 -3.93 4.12
N TYR A 142 -16.50 -4.62 4.53
CA TYR A 142 -15.52 -4.08 5.48
C TYR A 142 -14.90 -2.79 4.96
N ALA A 143 -14.38 -2.78 3.73
CA ALA A 143 -13.75 -1.58 3.18
C ALA A 143 -14.75 -0.42 3.09
N LYS A 144 -16.00 -0.69 2.66
CA LYS A 144 -17.06 0.33 2.55
C LYS A 144 -17.45 0.92 3.90
N GLN A 145 -17.38 0.16 4.99
CA GLN A 145 -17.64 0.69 6.34
C GLN A 145 -16.60 1.74 6.77
N ASN A 146 -15.42 1.72 6.15
CA ASN A 146 -14.32 2.65 6.42
C ASN A 146 -14.24 3.80 5.40
N GLU A 147 -15.27 4.00 4.56
CA GLU A 147 -15.34 5.16 3.67
C GLU A 147 -15.21 6.46 4.49
N LYS A 148 -14.43 7.42 3.98
CA LYS A 148 -14.08 8.72 4.56
C LYS A 148 -13.14 8.65 5.77
N GLU A 149 -12.66 7.47 6.15
CA GLU A 149 -11.61 7.37 7.16
C GLU A 149 -10.28 7.95 6.66
N MET A 150 -9.43 8.33 7.61
CA MET A 150 -8.21 9.08 7.34
C MET A 150 -7.18 8.23 6.59
N PHE A 151 -6.60 8.84 5.55
CA PHE A 151 -5.48 8.28 4.82
C PHE A 151 -4.14 8.81 5.33
N PHE A 152 -3.15 7.93 5.43
CA PHE A 152 -1.76 8.24 5.65
C PHE A 152 -0.89 7.27 4.84
N PRO A 153 -0.04 7.74 3.90
CA PRO A 153 0.72 6.86 3.00
C PRO A 153 1.53 5.77 3.72
N LEU A 154 2.12 6.12 4.86
CA LEU A 154 2.95 5.23 5.69
C LEU A 154 2.14 4.56 6.82
N ALA A 155 0.87 4.24 6.58
CA ALA A 155 0.09 3.41 7.48
C ALA A 155 0.63 1.97 7.48
N PHE A 156 1.27 1.56 8.57
CA PHE A 156 1.74 0.20 8.79
C PHE A 156 0.58 -0.74 9.16
N LYS A 157 0.78 -2.05 9.04
CA LYS A 157 -0.19 -3.08 9.47
C LYS A 157 -0.65 -2.86 10.91
N SER A 158 0.28 -2.51 11.79
CA SER A 158 -0.04 -2.17 13.18
C SER A 158 -0.74 -0.81 13.29
N GLY A 159 -1.74 -0.76 14.18
CA GLY A 159 -2.51 0.44 14.48
C GLY A 159 -3.84 0.52 13.74
N ASP A 160 -4.84 1.05 14.42
CA ASP A 160 -6.21 1.14 13.93
C ASP A 160 -6.51 2.54 13.35
N ARG A 161 -7.55 2.65 12.52
CA ARG A 161 -8.16 3.93 12.08
C ARG A 161 -7.30 4.86 11.22
N ILE A 162 -6.18 4.36 10.73
CA ILE A 162 -5.34 5.05 9.76
C ILE A 162 -5.03 4.07 8.64
N TRP A 163 -5.36 4.48 7.42
CA TRP A 163 -5.34 3.62 6.25
C TRP A 163 -4.39 4.16 5.17
N ASN A 164 -3.97 3.27 4.28
CA ASN A 164 -3.49 3.65 2.96
C ASN A 164 -4.19 2.78 1.91
N CYS A 165 -3.80 2.93 0.65
CA CYS A 165 -4.46 2.27 -0.48
C CYS A 165 -4.40 0.75 -0.40
N THR A 166 -3.35 0.18 0.19
CA THR A 166 -3.19 -1.28 0.35
C THR A 166 -3.70 -1.78 1.69
N LYS A 167 -3.43 -1.09 2.80
CA LYS A 167 -3.80 -1.52 4.15
C LYS A 167 -5.29 -1.76 4.32
N ILE A 168 -6.15 -0.90 3.76
CA ILE A 168 -7.60 -1.12 3.86
C ILE A 168 -8.05 -2.41 3.16
N ILE A 169 -7.43 -2.73 2.02
CA ILE A 169 -7.72 -3.93 1.23
C ILE A 169 -7.16 -5.17 1.94
N TRP A 170 -5.91 -5.09 2.40
CA TRP A 170 -5.27 -6.14 3.17
C TRP A 170 -6.07 -6.47 4.43
N GLN A 171 -6.41 -5.45 5.23
CA GLN A 171 -7.20 -5.64 6.44
C GLN A 171 -8.58 -6.24 6.13
N ALA A 172 -9.25 -5.76 5.08
CA ALA A 172 -10.55 -6.28 4.68
C ALA A 172 -10.53 -7.79 4.43
N TYR A 173 -9.50 -8.31 3.78
CA TYR A 173 -9.33 -9.75 3.56
C TYR A 173 -8.76 -10.50 4.76
N MET A 174 -7.88 -9.87 5.54
CA MET A 174 -7.35 -10.45 6.78
C MET A 174 -8.45 -10.75 7.80
N GLU A 175 -9.44 -9.87 7.94
CA GLU A 175 -10.62 -10.11 8.79
C GLU A 175 -11.44 -11.32 8.33
N GLN A 176 -11.30 -11.73 7.06
CA GLN A 176 -11.92 -12.94 6.52
C GLN A 176 -10.96 -14.15 6.52
N GLY A 177 -9.79 -14.02 7.13
CA GLY A 177 -8.79 -15.08 7.25
C GLY A 177 -7.86 -15.25 6.04
N LEU A 178 -7.79 -14.27 5.13
CA LEU A 178 -6.92 -14.30 3.96
C LEU A 178 -5.83 -13.23 4.05
N ASP A 179 -4.58 -13.68 4.21
CA ASP A 179 -3.42 -12.78 4.15
C ASP A 179 -2.95 -12.57 2.72
N LEU A 180 -3.34 -11.44 2.14
CA LEU A 180 -2.92 -11.06 0.79
C LEU A 180 -1.48 -10.55 0.74
N ASP A 181 -0.81 -10.27 1.86
CA ASP A 181 0.59 -9.84 1.82
C ASP A 181 1.55 -11.02 1.67
N SER A 182 2.05 -11.22 0.45
CA SER A 182 3.01 -12.28 0.15
C SER A 182 4.41 -12.06 0.72
N VAL A 183 4.78 -10.81 1.04
CA VAL A 183 6.13 -10.44 1.45
C VAL A 183 6.30 -10.52 2.96
N GLY A 184 5.19 -10.40 3.72
CA GLY A 184 5.21 -10.42 5.18
C GLY A 184 5.86 -9.18 5.78
N ASP A 185 5.73 -8.03 5.12
CA ASP A 185 6.33 -6.76 5.53
C ASP A 185 5.45 -6.06 6.59
N ILE A 186 5.99 -5.07 7.31
CA ILE A 186 5.23 -4.19 8.22
C ILE A 186 4.34 -3.21 7.46
N TRP A 187 4.68 -2.92 6.20
CA TRP A 187 3.95 -2.06 5.29
C TRP A 187 3.61 -2.85 4.03
N VAL A 188 2.33 -2.92 3.67
CA VAL A 188 1.89 -3.71 2.52
C VAL A 188 2.11 -2.92 1.24
N ALA A 189 3.07 -3.33 0.41
CA ALA A 189 3.24 -2.75 -0.92
C ALA A 189 2.17 -3.27 -1.89
N PRO A 190 1.78 -2.52 -2.93
CA PRO A 190 0.87 -3.02 -3.96
C PRO A 190 1.40 -4.29 -4.65
N ASP A 191 2.71 -4.38 -4.86
CA ASP A 191 3.39 -5.56 -5.41
C ASP A 191 3.15 -6.83 -4.58
N SER A 192 2.95 -6.72 -3.25
CA SER A 192 2.60 -7.87 -2.40
C SER A 192 1.29 -8.53 -2.84
N PHE A 193 0.29 -7.76 -3.28
CA PHE A 193 -0.96 -8.32 -3.78
C PHE A 193 -0.74 -9.06 -5.10
N TYR A 194 0.05 -8.47 -6.00
CA TYR A 194 0.37 -9.08 -7.29
C TYR A 194 1.09 -10.43 -7.13
N GLN A 195 1.96 -10.53 -6.13
CA GLN A 195 2.75 -11.73 -5.83
C GLN A 195 2.03 -12.75 -4.94
N SER A 196 0.82 -12.42 -4.44
CA SER A 196 0.08 -13.27 -3.51
C SER A 196 -0.35 -14.60 -4.13
N THR A 197 -0.16 -15.68 -3.39
CA THR A 197 -0.65 -17.01 -3.78
C THR A 197 -2.18 -17.07 -3.80
N TRP A 198 -2.84 -16.16 -3.08
CA TRP A 198 -4.28 -16.00 -3.04
C TRP A 198 -4.87 -15.28 -4.25
N VAL A 199 -4.05 -14.81 -5.20
CA VAL A 199 -4.57 -14.16 -6.42
C VAL A 199 -4.23 -14.91 -7.69
N SER A 200 -5.04 -14.70 -8.72
CA SER A 200 -4.70 -15.00 -10.11
C SER A 200 -4.86 -13.74 -10.96
N ILE A 201 -3.93 -13.51 -11.88
CA ILE A 201 -3.99 -12.37 -12.80
C ILE A 201 -5.10 -12.63 -13.82
N ILE A 202 -6.04 -11.70 -13.92
CA ILE A 202 -7.12 -11.68 -14.92
C ILE A 202 -6.57 -11.12 -16.23
N GLU A 203 -5.95 -9.94 -16.12
CA GLU A 203 -5.31 -9.22 -17.23
C GLU A 203 -4.21 -8.31 -16.67
N GLU A 204 -3.13 -8.12 -17.42
CA GLU A 204 -2.13 -7.08 -17.13
C GLU A 204 -1.73 -6.33 -18.41
N ARG A 205 -1.34 -5.06 -18.25
CA ARG A 205 -0.90 -4.17 -19.32
C ARG A 205 0.28 -3.31 -18.83
N GLY A 206 1.12 -2.85 -19.75
CA GLY A 206 2.18 -1.87 -19.45
C GLY A 206 3.60 -2.40 -19.26
N ASN A 207 3.87 -3.70 -19.51
CA ASN A 207 5.23 -4.23 -19.40
C ASN A 207 6.19 -3.58 -20.42
N TYR A 208 7.21 -2.87 -19.94
CA TYR A 208 8.41 -2.43 -20.70
C TYR A 208 9.68 -2.98 -20.07
#